data_AF-A0AAW9KF43-F1
#
_entry.id   AF-A0AAW9KF43-F1
#
_cell.length_a   1.000
_cell.length_b   1.000
_cell.length_c   1.000
_cell.angle_alpha   90.00
_cell.angle_beta   90.00
_cell.angle_gamma   90.00
#
_symmetry.space_group_name_H-M   'P 1'
#
loop_
_entity.id
_entity.type
_entity.pdbx_description
1 polymer ?
#
loop_
_entity_poly.entity_id
_entity_poly.type
_entity_poly.pdbx_seq_one_letter_code
_entity_poly.pdbx_strand_id
1 'polypeptide(L)' 'IMCHAQEMDEQVTKAHIDLYVNEFTGDLGEDGYAAITALLDRAAQEGLVPKIDPAALRW' A
#
# COMPACT_ATOMS: atom_id res chain seq x y z
N ILE A 1 -35.06 -5.06 10.20
CA ILE A 1 -34.23 -5.94 9.34
C ILE A 1 -32.89 -5.23 9.17
N MET A 2 -31.97 -5.43 10.12
CA MET A 2 -30.61 -4.84 10.21
C MET A 2 -29.70 -5.84 10.98
N CYS A 3 -29.91 -7.15 10.80
CA CYS A 3 -29.50 -8.14 11.82
C CYS A 3 -28.31 -9.02 11.42
N HIS A 4 -27.75 -8.89 10.21
CA HIS A 4 -26.76 -9.84 9.70
C HIS A 4 -25.58 -9.23 8.90
N ALA A 5 -25.46 -7.91 8.78
CA ALA A 5 -24.34 -7.27 8.07
C ALA A 5 -23.41 -6.57 9.07
N GLN A 6 -22.41 -7.29 9.60
CA GLN A 6 -21.29 -6.69 10.36
C GLN A 6 -20.48 -5.68 9.51
N GLU A 7 -20.67 -5.67 8.19
CA GLU A 7 -20.05 -4.74 7.24
C GLU A 7 -20.57 -3.30 7.32
N MET A 8 -21.64 -3.03 8.07
CA MET A 8 -22.22 -1.67 8.23
C MET A 8 -22.02 -1.10 9.63
N ASP A 9 -21.25 -1.76 10.50
CA ASP A 9 -20.85 -1.18 11.79
C ASP A 9 -19.90 0.00 11.54
N GLU A 10 -20.20 1.17 12.10
CA GLU A 10 -19.42 2.39 11.91
C GLU A 10 -17.96 2.21 12.37
N GLN A 11 -17.70 1.37 13.37
CA GLN A 11 -16.34 1.10 13.86
C GLN A 11 -15.57 0.22 12.88
N VAL A 12 -16.22 -0.78 12.29
CA VAL A 12 -15.61 -1.64 11.25
C VAL A 12 -15.28 -0.81 10.01
N THR A 13 -16.21 0.06 9.59
CA THR A 13 -16.00 0.97 8.46
C THR A 13 -14.85 1.93 8.72
N LYS A 14 -14.81 2.54 9.92
CA LYS A 14 -13.72 3.43 10.30
C LYS A 14 -12.37 2.71 10.34
N ALA A 15 -12.31 1.51 10.89
CA ALA A 15 -11.08 0.72 10.91
C ALA A 15 -10.58 0.38 9.49
N HIS A 16 -11.49 0.11 8.54
CA HIS A 16 -11.13 -0.11 7.15
C HIS A 16 -10.56 1.14 6.49
N ILE A 17 -11.15 2.32 6.74
CA ILE A 17 -10.62 3.60 6.26
C ILE A 17 -9.24 3.85 6.85
N ASP A 18 -9.10 3.78 8.18
CA ASP A 18 -7.85 4.07 8.88
C ASP A 18 -6.71 3.10 8.47
N LEU A 19 -7.05 1.86 8.08
CA LEU A 19 -6.07 0.87 7.60
C LEU A 19 -5.46 1.25 6.24
N TYR A 20 -6.27 1.75 5.30
CA TYR A 20 -5.83 2.03 3.92
C TYR A 20 -5.58 3.50 3.62
N VAL A 21 -6.09 4.40 4.46
CA VAL A 21 -5.93 5.85 4.33
C VAL A 21 -5.09 6.34 5.51
N ASN A 22 -3.80 6.49 5.26
CA ASN A 22 -2.82 6.92 6.24
C ASN A 22 -1.82 7.91 5.60
N GLU A 23 -0.72 8.20 6.29
CA GLU A 23 0.30 9.15 5.81
C GLU A 23 0.83 8.80 4.41
N PHE A 24 1.00 7.51 4.10
CA PHE A 24 1.50 7.04 2.81
C PHE A 24 0.50 7.24 1.66
N THR A 25 -0.79 7.40 1.97
CA THR A 25 -1.82 7.73 0.97
C THR A 25 -1.69 9.18 0.50
N GLY A 26 -1.18 10.07 1.35
CA GLY A 26 -0.94 11.47 1.00
C GLY A 26 0.39 11.65 0.27
N ASP A 27 1.47 11.09 0.83
CA ASP A 27 2.80 11.10 0.25
C ASP A 27 3.57 9.86 0.74
N LEU A 28 4.22 9.14 -0.18
CA LEU A 28 4.96 7.93 0.19
C LEU A 28 6.17 8.22 1.08
N GLY A 29 6.74 9.42 0.98
CA GLY A 29 7.97 9.81 1.63
C GLY A 29 9.14 8.91 1.24
N GLU A 30 10.28 9.14 1.89
CA GLU A 30 11.47 8.34 1.64
C GLU A 30 11.27 6.86 2.00
N ASP A 31 10.54 6.57 3.07
CA ASP A 31 10.30 5.20 3.53
C ASP A 31 9.40 4.41 2.57
N GLY A 32 8.35 5.03 2.02
CA GLY A 32 7.49 4.39 1.03
C GLY A 32 8.22 4.10 -0.28
N TYR A 33 9.02 5.06 -0.77
CA TYR A 33 9.86 4.82 -1.95
C TYR A 33 10.94 3.75 -1.70
N ALA A 34 11.53 3.72 -0.51
CA ALA A 34 12.48 2.67 -0.13
C ALA A 34 11.83 1.29 -0.09
N ALA A 35 10.59 1.18 0.43
CA ALA A 35 9.84 -0.06 0.46
C ALA A 35 9.53 -0.59 -0.95
N ILE A 36 9.08 0.27 -1.87
CA ILE A 36 8.81 -0.11 -3.26
C ILE A 36 10.09 -0.57 -3.96
N THR A 37 11.18 0.17 -3.78
CA THR A 37 12.49 -0.17 -4.36
C THR A 37 12.93 -1.55 -3.90
N ALA A 38 12.89 -1.82 -2.58
CA ALA A 38 13.27 -3.11 -2.03
C ALA A 38 12.39 -4.27 -2.51
N LEU A 39 11.08 -4.04 -2.67
CA LEU A 39 10.16 -5.06 -3.20
C LEU A 39 10.48 -5.40 -4.65
N LEU A 40 10.64 -4.39 -5.51
CA LEU A 40 10.89 -4.59 -6.93
C LEU A 40 12.28 -5.16 -7.21
N ASP A 41 13.29 -4.76 -6.44
CA ASP A 41 14.63 -5.33 -6.53
C ASP A 41 14.63 -6.84 -6.21
N ARG A 42 13.93 -7.26 -5.15
CA ARG A 42 13.78 -8.68 -4.81
C ARG A 42 13.02 -9.44 -5.89
N ALA A 43 11.92 -8.88 -6.38
CA ALA A 43 11.14 -9.50 -7.45
C ALA A 43 11.96 -9.64 -8.75
N ALA A 44 12.81 -8.67 -9.06
CA ALA A 44 13.70 -8.73 -10.22
C ALA A 44 14.81 -9.78 -10.05
N GLN A 45 15.36 -9.94 -8.85
CA GLN A 45 16.34 -10.99 -8.52
C GLN A 45 15.74 -12.39 -8.71
N GLU A 46 14.47 -12.57 -8.38
CA GLU A 46 13.72 -13.82 -8.60
C GLU A 46 13.21 -13.98 -10.05
N GLY A 47 13.48 -13.01 -10.94
CA GLY A 47 13.05 -13.04 -12.33
C GLY A 47 11.54 -12.87 -12.55
N LEU A 48 10.81 -12.39 -11.54
CA LEU A 48 9.35 -12.16 -11.62
C LEU A 48 9.00 -10.90 -12.41
N VAL A 49 9.88 -9.90 -12.39
CA VAL A 49 9.73 -8.63 -13.10
C VAL A 49 11.08 -8.17 -13.69
N PRO A 50 11.09 -7.31 -14.72
CA PRO A 50 12.31 -6.67 -15.20
C PRO A 50 12.93 -5.77 -14.12
N LYS A 51 14.25 -5.64 -14.13
CA LYS A 51 14.93 -4.64 -13.31
C LYS A 51 14.59 -3.24 -13.81
N ILE A 52 14.26 -2.34 -12.89
CA ILE A 52 13.97 -0.94 -13.17
C ILE A 52 14.93 -0.01 -12.42
N ASP A 53 15.05 1.24 -12.87
CA ASP A 53 15.77 2.29 -12.15
C ASP A 53 14.85 2.90 -11.06
N PRO A 54 15.22 2.83 -9.76
CA PRO A 54 14.42 3.41 -8.68
C PRO A 54 14.17 4.92 -8.83
N ALA A 55 15.03 5.66 -9.53
CA ALA A 55 14.82 7.08 -9.78
C ALA A 55 13.57 7.35 -10.64
N ALA A 56 13.18 6.40 -11.49
CA ALA A 56 11.98 6.49 -12.31
C ALA A 56 10.68 6.40 -11.50
N LEU A 57 10.74 6.01 -10.22
CA LEU A 57 9.58 5.94 -9.34
C LEU A 57 9.18 7.29 -8.74
N ARG A 58 10.08 8.28 -8.75
CA ARG A 58 9.84 9.60 -8.15
C ARG A 58 9.31 10.56 -9.23
N TRP A 59 8.05 10.97 -9.11
CA TRP A 59 7.36 11.87 -10.04
C TRP A 59 6.89 13.15 -9.34
#